data_AF-A0A2L2YTI8-F1
#
_entry.id   AF-A0A2L2YTI8-F1
#
_cell.length_a   1.000
_cell.length_b   1.000
_cell.length_c   1.000
_cell.angle_alpha   90.00
_cell.angle_beta   90.00
_cell.angle_gamma   90.00
#
_symmetry.space_group_name_H-M   'P 1'
#
loop_
_entity.id
_entity.type
_entity.pdbx_description
1 polymer ?
#
loop_
_entity_poly.entity_id
_entity_poly.type
_entity_poly.pdbx_seq_one_letter_code
_entity_poly.pdbx_strand_id
1 'polypeptide(L)'
;DNVGYGVKAAKAFSSEPFDRRKFKSNVDIRLHRHNSRVGWRAVRSSGRLQCKCHGVSGSCELKTCWKAAPTLMEVSQKLKLKHRDAEEVHSVPVGRRNKLLPITARFNKDDLVYTVQSPDYCVYDPKTGSRGTKGRECNATGEDSFGCKEMCCSSGYLSSLDEVED
;
A
#
# COMPACT_ATOMS: atom_id res chain seq x y z
N ASP A 1 2.39 -22.49 3.79
CA ASP A 1 1.24 -21.76 3.19
C ASP A 1 1.28 -21.77 1.66
N ASN A 2 0.12 -21.85 1.01
CA ASN A 2 0.02 -21.77 -0.45
C ASN A 2 -0.28 -20.34 -0.91
N VAL A 3 0.74 -19.47 -0.84
CA VAL A 3 0.64 -18.05 -1.28
C VAL A 3 0.23 -17.95 -2.76
N GLY A 4 0.64 -18.90 -3.60
CA GLY A 4 0.28 -18.94 -5.02
C GLY A 4 -1.23 -19.11 -5.23
N TYR A 5 -1.85 -20.02 -4.48
CA TYR A 5 -3.30 -20.20 -4.49
C TYR A 5 -4.02 -18.94 -4.00
N GLY A 6 -3.58 -18.35 -2.89
CA GLY A 6 -4.18 -17.11 -2.36
C GLY A 6 -4.14 -15.96 -3.36
N VAL A 7 -3.02 -15.77 -4.06
CA VAL A 7 -2.89 -14.78 -5.13
C VAL A 7 -3.81 -15.09 -6.32
N LYS A 8 -3.98 -16.37 -6.69
CA LYS A 8 -4.90 -16.77 -7.77
C LYS A 8 -6.36 -16.48 -7.40
N ALA A 9 -6.76 -16.78 -6.16
CA ALA A 9 -8.09 -16.48 -5.65
C ALA A 9 -8.35 -14.96 -5.59
N ALA A 10 -7.40 -14.19 -5.05
CA ALA A 10 -7.48 -12.73 -5.01
C ALA A 10 -7.58 -12.13 -6.42
N LYS A 11 -6.80 -12.65 -7.38
CA LYS A 11 -6.89 -12.25 -8.78
C LYS A 11 -8.26 -12.56 -9.36
N ALA A 12 -8.82 -13.75 -9.13
CA ALA A 12 -10.17 -14.09 -9.60
C ALA A 12 -11.20 -13.10 -9.07
N PHE A 13 -11.25 -12.88 -7.75
CA PHE A 13 -12.19 -11.97 -7.10
C PHE A 13 -12.05 -10.50 -7.56
N SER A 14 -10.81 -10.04 -7.71
CA SER A 14 -10.52 -8.68 -8.23
C SER A 14 -10.50 -8.59 -9.76
N SER A 15 -10.84 -9.65 -10.48
CA SER A 15 -10.95 -9.64 -11.94
C SER A 15 -12.34 -10.02 -12.43
N GLU A 16 -13.18 -10.56 -11.55
CA GLU A 16 -14.63 -10.55 -11.72
C GLU A 16 -15.05 -9.15 -12.16
N PRO A 17 -15.97 -9.04 -13.13
CA PRO A 17 -16.30 -7.77 -13.75
C PRO A 17 -16.75 -6.81 -12.66
N PHE A 18 -15.81 -5.96 -12.24
CA PHE A 18 -16.11 -4.82 -11.41
C PHE A 18 -17.32 -4.16 -12.03
N ASP A 19 -18.33 -3.91 -11.22
CA ASP A 19 -19.49 -3.17 -11.66
C ASP A 19 -18.99 -1.97 -12.49
N ARG A 20 -19.20 -2.00 -13.82
CA ARG A 20 -18.66 -0.98 -14.72
C ARG A 20 -19.17 0.40 -14.33
N ARG A 21 -20.25 0.46 -13.54
CA ARG A 21 -20.80 1.67 -12.92
C ARG A 21 -19.88 2.30 -11.86
N LYS A 22 -18.98 1.54 -11.23
CA LYS A 22 -18.02 2.06 -10.22
C LYS A 22 -16.79 2.74 -10.81
N PHE A 23 -16.46 2.46 -12.07
CA PHE A 23 -15.30 3.05 -12.74
C PHE A 23 -15.76 4.07 -13.78
N LYS A 24 -15.27 5.31 -13.66
CA LYS A 24 -15.67 6.41 -14.53
C LYS A 24 -15.03 6.29 -15.92
N SER A 25 -13.90 5.60 -16.05
CA SER A 25 -13.17 5.47 -17.31
C SER A 25 -12.43 4.13 -17.52
N ASN A 26 -12.08 3.84 -18.77
CA ASN A 26 -11.17 2.73 -19.13
C ASN A 26 -9.75 2.92 -18.55
N VAL A 27 -9.39 4.15 -18.16
CA VAL A 27 -8.11 4.46 -17.51
C VAL A 27 -8.13 3.91 -16.09
N ASP A 28 -9.20 4.15 -15.34
CA ASP A 28 -9.34 3.71 -13.95
C ASP A 28 -9.27 2.17 -13.82
N ILE A 29 -9.85 1.46 -14.78
CA ILE A 29 -9.79 -0.02 -14.83
C ILE A 29 -8.34 -0.50 -15.01
N ARG A 30 -7.56 0.14 -15.90
CA ARG A 30 -6.15 -0.20 -16.10
C ARG A 30 -5.31 0.14 -14.88
N LEU A 31 -5.58 1.29 -14.27
CA LEU A 31 -4.93 1.76 -13.05
C LEU A 31 -5.12 0.75 -11.92
N HIS A 32 -6.39 0.39 -11.66
CA HIS A 32 -6.74 -0.60 -10.65
C HIS A 32 -6.06 -1.95 -10.93
N ARG A 33 -6.14 -2.46 -12.17
CA ARG A 33 -5.48 -3.72 -12.54
C ARG A 33 -3.98 -3.68 -12.32
N HIS A 34 -3.31 -2.56 -12.63
CA HIS A 34 -1.88 -2.40 -12.41
C HIS A 34 -1.53 -2.43 -10.92
N ASN A 35 -2.20 -1.60 -10.11
CA ASN A 35 -1.95 -1.50 -8.68
C ASN A 35 -2.26 -2.81 -7.95
N SER A 36 -3.35 -3.49 -8.31
CA SER A 36 -3.68 -4.81 -7.75
C SER A 36 -2.62 -5.86 -8.11
N ARG A 37 -2.08 -5.81 -9.34
CA ARG A 37 -0.94 -6.65 -9.76
C ARG A 37 0.31 -6.37 -8.93
N VAL A 38 0.60 -5.12 -8.60
CA VAL A 38 1.70 -4.72 -7.71
C VAL A 38 1.48 -5.26 -6.29
N GLY A 39 0.25 -5.21 -5.77
CA GLY A 39 -0.14 -5.79 -4.49
C GLY A 39 0.14 -7.30 -4.40
N TRP A 40 -0.33 -8.08 -5.38
CA TRP A 40 -0.03 -9.53 -5.43
C TRP A 40 1.47 -9.81 -5.57
N ARG A 41 2.16 -8.95 -6.33
CA ARG A 41 3.61 -8.69 -6.33
C ARG A 41 4.23 -8.82 -4.95
N ALA A 42 3.87 -7.83 -4.14
CA ALA A 42 4.38 -7.62 -2.80
C ALA A 42 4.14 -8.88 -1.95
N VAL A 43 2.91 -9.38 -1.87
CA VAL A 43 2.57 -10.59 -1.09
C VAL A 43 3.42 -11.79 -1.49
N ARG A 44 3.52 -12.09 -2.80
CA ARG A 44 4.26 -13.26 -3.28
C ARG A 44 5.76 -13.14 -3.00
N SER A 45 6.30 -11.93 -3.12
CA SER A 45 7.72 -11.65 -2.91
C SER A 45 8.13 -11.57 -1.44
N SER A 46 7.19 -11.31 -0.53
CA SER A 46 7.46 -11.20 0.91
C SER A 46 7.42 -12.55 1.63
N GLY A 47 7.06 -13.65 0.96
CA GLY A 47 7.05 -14.98 1.58
C GLY A 47 8.44 -15.38 2.09
N ARG A 48 8.49 -15.92 3.31
CA ARG A 48 9.72 -16.22 4.04
C ARG A 48 9.98 -17.71 4.12
N LEU A 49 11.26 -18.09 4.15
CA LEU A 49 11.65 -19.46 4.52
C LEU A 49 11.63 -19.55 6.04
N GLN A 50 10.72 -20.34 6.59
CA GLN A 50 10.77 -20.72 8.00
C GLN A 50 11.44 -22.08 8.13
N CYS A 51 12.26 -22.22 9.16
CA CYS A 51 12.90 -23.49 9.48
C CYS A 51 12.66 -23.84 10.95
N LYS A 52 12.49 -25.13 11.22
CA LYS A 52 12.51 -25.70 12.57
C LYS A 52 13.71 -26.62 12.71
N CYS A 53 14.48 -26.43 13.77
CA CYS A 53 15.64 -27.25 14.08
C CYS A 53 15.24 -28.45 14.95
N HIS A 54 15.90 -29.59 14.73
CA HIS A 54 15.53 -30.89 15.29
C HIS A 54 16.69 -31.62 15.97
N GLY A 55 17.84 -30.97 16.18
CA GLY A 55 19.00 -31.62 16.80
C GLY A 55 18.99 -31.57 18.34
N VAL A 56 19.90 -32.31 18.95
CA VAL A 56 20.01 -32.47 20.42
C VAL A 56 20.22 -31.11 21.08
N SER A 57 19.51 -30.86 22.19
CA SER A 57 19.56 -29.58 22.90
C SER A 57 19.22 -28.35 22.03
N GLY A 58 18.46 -28.54 20.95
CA GLY A 58 18.08 -27.46 20.04
C GLY A 58 19.11 -27.14 18.95
N SER A 59 20.10 -28.02 18.72
CA SER A 59 21.03 -27.86 17.60
C SER A 59 20.29 -27.89 16.24
N CYS A 60 20.86 -27.23 15.24
CA CYS A 60 20.30 -27.13 13.88
C CYS A 60 21.01 -28.04 12.87
N GLU A 61 21.69 -29.09 13.32
CA GLU A 61 22.37 -30.08 12.46
C GLU A 61 21.38 -30.74 11.50
N LEU A 62 20.17 -31.03 11.98
CA LEU A 62 19.01 -31.35 11.16
C LEU A 62 17.96 -30.26 11.32
N LYS A 63 17.46 -29.73 10.20
CA LYS A 63 16.35 -28.77 10.19
C LYS A 63 15.41 -29.02 9.02
N THR A 64 14.13 -28.76 9.26
CA THR A 64 13.09 -28.81 8.23
C THR A 64 12.67 -27.38 7.91
N CYS A 65 12.66 -27.01 6.63
CA CYS A 65 12.25 -25.67 6.21
C CYS A 65 11.03 -25.72 5.29
N TRP A 66 10.17 -24.71 5.38
CA TRP A 66 9.02 -24.51 4.50
C TRP A 66 8.85 -23.04 4.14
N LYS A 67 8.19 -22.79 3.01
CA LYS A 67 7.81 -21.42 2.64
C LYS A 67 6.54 -21.03 3.40
N ALA A 68 6.67 -20.04 4.26
CA ALA A 68 5.59 -19.44 5.02
C ALA A 68 5.09 -18.17 4.34
N ALA A 69 3.81 -17.87 4.54
CA ALA A 69 3.23 -16.60 4.15
C ALA A 69 3.92 -15.45 4.91
N PRO A 70 4.03 -14.26 4.29
CA PRO A 70 4.45 -13.07 5.00
C PRO A 70 3.42 -12.68 6.06
N THR A 71 3.86 -11.94 7.07
CA THR A 71 2.97 -11.19 7.95
C THR A 71 2.33 -10.02 7.18
N LEU A 72 1.16 -9.57 7.64
CA LEU A 72 0.53 -8.38 7.06
C LEU A 72 1.43 -7.14 7.21
N MET A 73 2.18 -7.04 8.30
CA MET A 73 3.10 -5.93 8.56
C MET A 73 4.22 -5.84 7.53
N GLU A 74 4.85 -6.98 7.18
CA GLU A 74 5.90 -7.00 6.16
C GLU A 74 5.37 -6.57 4.77
N VAL A 75 4.16 -7.01 4.43
CA VAL A 75 3.51 -6.61 3.17
C VAL A 75 3.12 -5.12 3.21
N SER A 76 2.56 -4.65 4.32
CA SER A 76 2.07 -3.28 4.47
C SER A 76 3.23 -2.27 4.43
N GLN A 77 4.35 -2.55 5.10
CA GLN A 77 5.55 -1.72 5.03
C GLN A 77 6.08 -1.61 3.60
N LYS A 78 6.15 -2.73 2.88
CA LYS A 78 6.57 -2.75 1.48
C LYS A 78 5.64 -1.94 0.58
N LEU A 79 4.32 -2.04 0.80
CA LEU A 79 3.34 -1.25 0.05
C LEU A 79 3.34 0.23 0.45
N LYS A 80 3.62 0.56 1.71
CA LYS A 80 3.77 1.95 2.20
C LYS A 80 4.93 2.65 1.49
N LEU A 81 6.07 1.98 1.33
CA LEU A 81 7.20 2.51 0.55
C LEU A 81 6.80 2.72 -0.92
N LYS A 82 6.14 1.74 -1.54
CA LYS A 82 5.64 1.88 -2.92
C LYS A 82 4.59 2.97 -3.10
N HIS A 83 3.82 3.27 -2.06
CA HIS A 83 2.85 4.37 -2.05
C HIS A 83 3.56 5.72 -1.97
N ARG A 84 4.60 5.83 -1.13
CA ARG A 84 5.44 7.04 -1.03
C ARG A 84 6.12 7.38 -2.36
N ASP A 85 6.61 6.35 -3.05
CA ASP A 85 7.34 6.49 -4.32
C ASP A 85 6.44 6.24 -5.55
N ALA A 86 5.12 6.40 -5.40
CA ALA A 86 4.19 6.15 -6.50
C ALA A 86 4.38 7.16 -7.63
N GLU A 87 4.21 6.70 -8.88
CA GLU A 87 4.48 7.51 -10.07
C GLU A 87 3.18 8.02 -10.71
N GLU A 88 3.19 9.29 -11.12
CA GLU A 88 2.09 9.87 -11.88
C GLU A 88 2.14 9.38 -13.34
N VAL A 89 1.00 8.90 -13.85
CA VAL A 89 0.87 8.38 -15.21
C VAL A 89 -0.27 9.08 -15.95
N HIS A 90 -0.12 9.19 -17.26
CA HIS A 90 -1.17 9.67 -18.15
C HIS A 90 -1.56 8.57 -19.16
N SER A 91 -2.80 8.61 -19.63
CA SER A 91 -3.31 7.64 -20.60
C SER A 91 -3.08 8.14 -22.03
N VAL A 92 -2.11 7.56 -22.73
CA VAL A 92 -1.86 7.87 -24.15
C VAL A 92 -2.54 6.86 -25.07
N PRO A 93 -3.17 7.29 -26.18
CA PRO A 93 -3.62 6.38 -27.22
C PRO A 93 -2.41 5.77 -27.95
N VAL A 94 -2.35 4.43 -28.03
CA VAL A 94 -1.32 3.69 -28.77
C VAL A 94 -2.01 2.69 -29.69
N GLY A 95 -2.26 3.13 -30.92
CA GLY A 95 -3.10 2.40 -31.87
C GLY A 95 -4.54 2.30 -31.34
N ARG A 96 -5.11 1.08 -31.31
CA ARG A 96 -6.50 0.85 -30.83
C ARG A 96 -6.64 0.78 -29.30
N ARG A 97 -5.55 0.91 -28.54
CA ARG A 97 -5.55 0.77 -27.07
C ARG A 97 -4.83 1.92 -26.43
N ASN A 98 -5.35 2.46 -25.33
CA ASN A 98 -4.55 3.39 -24.54
C ASN A 98 -3.55 2.63 -23.64
N LYS A 99 -2.42 3.25 -23.34
CA LYS A 99 -1.44 2.76 -22.37
C LYS A 99 -1.26 3.82 -21.28
N LEU A 100 -0.94 3.36 -20.08
CA LEU A 100 -0.46 4.22 -19.01
C LEU A 100 1.03 4.43 -19.24
N LEU A 101 1.43 5.69 -19.42
CA LEU A 101 2.84 6.07 -19.49
C LEU A 101 3.16 6.99 -18.32
N PRO A 102 4.34 6.81 -17.69
CA PRO A 102 4.81 7.69 -16.64
C PRO A 102 5.06 9.09 -17.20
N ILE A 103 4.86 10.11 -16.36
CA ILE A 103 5.23 11.48 -16.69
C ILE A 103 6.75 11.64 -16.59
N THR A 104 7.41 10.96 -15.63
CA THR A 104 8.86 11.00 -15.47
C THR A 104 9.55 9.73 -15.99
N ALA A 105 10.86 9.82 -16.23
CA ALA A 105 11.65 8.69 -16.74
C ALA A 105 11.88 7.56 -15.71
N ARG A 106 11.55 7.75 -14.43
CA ARG A 106 11.86 6.82 -13.33
C ARG A 106 10.73 5.82 -13.07
N PHE A 107 10.29 5.08 -14.09
CA PHE A 107 9.19 4.13 -13.93
C PHE A 107 9.67 2.68 -13.74
N ASN A 108 9.45 2.11 -12.55
CA ASN A 108 9.50 0.67 -12.38
C ASN A 108 8.11 0.04 -12.61
N LYS A 109 8.06 -1.08 -13.34
CA LYS A 109 6.81 -1.84 -13.57
C LYS A 109 6.15 -2.34 -12.28
N ASP A 110 6.92 -2.38 -11.19
CA ASP A 110 6.53 -2.78 -9.84
C ASP A 110 6.09 -1.63 -8.94
N ASP A 111 6.08 -0.38 -9.41
CA ASP A 111 5.63 0.76 -8.60
C ASP A 111 4.12 0.96 -8.70
N LEU A 112 3.53 1.51 -7.64
CA LEU A 112 2.16 1.97 -7.68
C LEU A 112 2.07 3.20 -8.58
N VAL A 113 0.94 3.37 -9.24
CA VAL A 113 0.71 4.50 -10.13
C VAL A 113 -0.61 5.19 -9.83
N TYR A 114 -0.68 6.47 -10.16
CA TYR A 114 -1.88 7.30 -10.02
C TYR A 114 -2.02 8.26 -11.21
N THR A 115 -3.24 8.77 -11.45
CA THR A 115 -3.54 9.68 -12.58
C THR A 115 -4.08 11.03 -12.13
N VAL A 116 -4.43 11.17 -10.85
CA VAL A 116 -5.02 12.38 -10.27
C VAL A 116 -4.28 12.67 -8.97
N GLN A 117 -3.84 13.90 -8.82
CA GLN A 117 -3.19 14.37 -7.60
C GLN A 117 -4.12 14.25 -6.39
N SER A 118 -3.55 13.92 -5.24
CA SER A 118 -4.33 13.82 -4.01
C SER A 118 -4.88 15.18 -3.60
N PRO A 119 -6.12 15.25 -3.08
CA PRO A 119 -6.65 16.49 -2.52
C PRO A 119 -5.91 16.88 -1.24
N ASP A 120 -6.17 18.09 -0.76
CA ASP A 120 -5.78 18.51 0.58
C ASP A 120 -6.63 17.76 1.63
N TYR A 121 -5.96 17.02 2.53
CA TYR A 121 -6.59 16.27 3.61
C TYR A 121 -6.58 17.00 4.95
N CYS A 122 -6.02 18.21 5.02
CA CYS A 122 -5.94 19.02 6.24
C CYS A 122 -7.32 19.51 6.66
N VAL A 123 -8.12 19.93 5.69
CA VAL A 123 -9.45 20.50 5.91
C VAL A 123 -10.54 19.46 5.66
N TYR A 124 -11.62 19.56 6.43
CA TYR A 124 -12.84 18.79 6.18
C TYR A 124 -13.42 19.19 4.82
N ASP A 125 -13.55 18.21 3.92
CA ASP A 125 -14.17 18.39 2.62
C ASP A 125 -15.07 17.18 2.28
N PRO A 126 -16.40 17.35 2.32
CA PRO A 126 -17.33 16.28 2.02
C PRO A 126 -17.33 15.86 0.54
N LYS A 127 -16.84 16.70 -0.38
CA LYS A 127 -16.81 16.37 -1.82
C LYS A 127 -15.74 15.32 -2.13
N THR A 128 -14.58 15.45 -1.51
CA THR A 128 -13.48 14.47 -1.60
C THR A 128 -13.63 13.35 -0.58
N GLY A 129 -14.45 13.55 0.46
CA GLY A 129 -14.61 12.63 1.59
C GLY A 129 -13.54 12.82 2.67
N SER A 130 -12.73 13.89 2.58
CA SER A 130 -11.76 14.25 3.60
C SER A 130 -12.45 14.64 4.90
N ARG A 131 -12.03 14.04 6.02
CA ARG A 131 -12.50 14.41 7.36
C ARG A 131 -11.75 15.59 7.97
N GLY A 132 -10.65 16.02 7.36
CA GLY A 132 -9.70 16.95 7.96
C GLY A 132 -8.84 16.29 9.05
N THR A 133 -7.87 17.04 9.58
CA THR A 133 -6.95 16.54 10.62
C THR A 133 -7.21 17.08 12.03
N LYS A 134 -8.20 17.97 12.19
CA LYS A 134 -8.55 18.55 13.49
C LYS A 134 -8.97 17.47 14.50
N GLY A 135 -8.40 17.55 15.72
CA GLY A 135 -8.71 16.63 16.82
C GLY A 135 -8.05 15.26 16.71
N ARG A 136 -7.10 15.07 15.79
CA ARG A 136 -6.29 13.86 15.70
C ARG A 136 -5.06 13.99 16.60
N GLU A 137 -4.72 12.90 17.28
CA GLU A 137 -3.45 12.78 17.98
C GLU A 137 -2.28 12.75 17.00
N CYS A 138 -1.16 13.32 17.42
CA CYS A 138 0.07 13.38 16.65
C CYS A 138 1.29 13.28 17.58
N ASN A 139 2.41 12.85 17.02
CA ASN A 139 3.68 12.79 17.74
C ASN A 139 4.43 14.13 17.61
N ALA A 140 4.66 14.82 18.72
CA ALA A 140 5.35 16.12 18.72
C ALA A 140 6.80 16.05 18.21
N THR A 141 7.48 14.92 18.41
CA THR A 141 8.89 14.73 17.98
C THR A 141 9.02 13.96 16.66
N GLY A 142 7.90 13.48 16.10
CA GLY A 142 7.91 12.72 14.85
C GLY A 142 8.15 13.61 13.63
N GLU A 143 8.99 13.14 12.70
CA GLU A 143 9.20 13.76 11.38
C GLU A 143 8.45 13.02 10.25
N ASP A 144 7.74 11.94 10.58
CA ASP A 144 6.99 11.16 9.62
C ASP A 144 5.56 11.71 9.43
N SER A 145 4.73 10.97 8.70
CA SER A 145 3.33 11.33 8.46
C SER A 145 2.46 11.39 9.73
N PHE A 146 2.96 10.94 10.89
CA PHE A 146 2.29 11.04 12.18
C PHE A 146 2.84 12.17 13.06
N GLY A 147 3.90 12.83 12.62
CA GLY A 147 4.45 14.01 13.25
C GLY A 147 3.45 15.16 13.29
N CYS A 148 3.40 15.92 14.39
CA CYS A 148 2.46 17.04 14.52
C CYS A 148 2.66 18.12 13.44
N LYS A 149 3.88 18.28 12.92
CA LYS A 149 4.16 19.21 11.81
C LYS A 149 3.37 18.85 10.54
N GLU A 150 3.39 17.57 10.17
CA GLU A 150 2.68 17.04 9.00
C GLU A 150 1.19 16.89 9.27
N MET A 151 0.83 16.27 10.39
CA MET A 151 -0.57 15.99 10.76
C MET A 151 -1.40 17.26 10.97
N CYS A 152 -0.82 18.28 11.60
CA CYS A 152 -1.50 19.56 11.82
C CYS A 152 -1.26 20.56 10.69
N CYS A 153 -0.63 20.12 9.58
CA CYS A 153 -0.41 20.94 8.39
C CYS A 153 0.21 22.31 8.73
N SER A 154 1.20 22.29 9.62
CA SER A 154 1.87 23.48 10.17
C SER A 154 0.98 24.52 10.87
N SER A 155 -0.28 24.18 11.21
CA SER A 155 -1.24 25.07 11.90
C SER A 155 -1.14 25.06 13.44
N GLY A 156 -0.15 24.36 13.99
CA GLY A 156 0.05 24.19 15.44
C GLY A 156 -0.75 23.02 16.04
N TYR A 157 -0.42 22.65 17.29
CA TYR A 157 -1.09 21.55 18.02
C TYR A 157 -1.25 21.91 19.50
N LEU A 158 -2.22 21.26 20.15
CA LEU A 158 -2.43 21.33 21.60
C LEU A 158 -1.85 20.07 22.24
N SER A 159 -1.28 20.19 23.43
CA SER A 159 -0.79 19.06 24.23
C SER A 159 -1.64 18.91 25.49
N SER A 160 -2.20 17.72 25.72
CA SER A 160 -2.79 17.30 27.00
C SER A 160 -1.86 16.27 27.64
N LEU A 161 -1.81 16.28 28.98
CA LEU A 161 -1.18 15.23 29.76
C LEU A 161 -2.32 14.41 30.37
N ASP A 162 -2.41 13.14 30.01
CA ASP A 162 -3.34 12.21 30.60
C ASP A 162 -2.57 11.31 31.56
N GLU A 163 -3.01 11.25 32.82
CA GLU A 163 -2.48 10.28 33.79
C GLU A 163 -3.00 8.89 33.41
N VAL A 164 -2.08 7.99 33.09
CA VAL A 164 -2.41 6.58 32.80
C VAL A 164 -2.26 5.82 34.11
N GLU A 165 -3.38 5.36 34.69
CA GLU A 165 -3.34 4.40 35.80
C GLU A 165 -2.89 3.04 35.27
N ASP A 166 -1.87 2.45 35.92
CA ASP A 166 -1.30 1.14 35.64
C ASP A 166 -2.22 -0.03 36.04
#